data_AF-A0A3R7V1Z7-F1
#
_entry.id   AF-A0A3R7V1Z7-F1
#
_cell.length_a   1.000
_cell.length_b   1.000
_cell.length_c   1.000
_cell.angle_alpha   90.00
_cell.angle_beta   90.00
_cell.angle_gamma   90.00
#
_symmetry.space_group_name_H-M   'P 1'
#
loop_
_entity.id
_entity.type
_entity.pdbx_description
1 polymer ?
#
loop_
_entity_poly.entity_id
_entity_poly.type
_entity_poly.pdbx_seq_one_letter_code
_entity_poly.pdbx_strand_id
1 'polypeptide(L)'
;MSCDKKEKYLTSKDICEEKLPPFMEKFDDQFDKEKLKLLCDCIWNNFPEDGWERIVSEKLYNGEDIGWKIKSFSTIFESNLKKCKLKVK
;
A
#
# COMPACT_ATOMS: atom_id res chain seq x y z
N MET A 1 -11.42 -33.34 -8.09
CA MET A 1 -11.19 -32.41 -6.96
C MET A 1 -9.76 -31.89 -7.09
N SER A 2 -9.57 -30.74 -7.72
CA SER A 2 -8.27 -30.06 -7.71
C SER A 2 -8.37 -28.99 -6.64
N CYS A 3 -7.78 -29.25 -5.47
CA CYS A 3 -7.78 -28.30 -4.37
C CYS A 3 -7.11 -27.01 -4.82
N ASP A 4 -7.88 -25.93 -4.76
CA ASP A 4 -7.49 -24.55 -4.96
C ASP A 4 -6.15 -24.24 -4.28
N LYS A 5 -5.06 -24.23 -5.04
CA LYS A 5 -3.90 -23.42 -4.70
C LYS A 5 -4.30 -21.97 -4.97
N LYS A 6 -5.13 -21.39 -4.08
CA LYS A 6 -5.20 -19.93 -3.96
C LYS A 6 -3.79 -19.52 -3.57
N GLU A 7 -3.01 -19.08 -4.56
CA GLU A 7 -1.81 -18.30 -4.35
C GLU A 7 -2.19 -17.27 -3.28
N LYS A 8 -1.63 -17.40 -2.07
CA LYS A 8 -1.91 -16.45 -0.99
C LYS A 8 -1.34 -15.13 -1.48
N TYR A 9 -2.19 -14.29 -2.04
CA TYR A 9 -1.82 -12.97 -2.49
C TYR A 9 -1.21 -12.23 -1.31
N LEU A 10 0.02 -11.78 -1.49
CA LEU A 10 0.79 -11.10 -0.48
C LEU A 10 0.29 -9.66 -0.41
N THR A 11 -0.43 -9.28 0.65
CA THR A 11 -0.94 -7.91 0.79
C THR A 11 -0.03 -7.06 1.65
N SER A 12 0.01 -5.76 1.38
CA SER A 12 0.78 -4.80 2.19
C SER A 12 0.40 -4.87 3.67
N LYS A 13 -0.88 -5.11 3.99
CA LYS A 13 -1.39 -5.21 5.36
C LYS A 13 -0.78 -6.38 6.16
N ASP A 14 -0.35 -7.44 5.50
CA ASP A 14 0.25 -8.61 6.16
C ASP A 14 1.74 -8.42 6.50
N ILE A 15 2.38 -7.39 5.94
CA ILE A 15 3.85 -7.27 5.88
C ILE A 15 4.36 -5.94 6.39
N CYS A 16 3.65 -4.86 6.05
CA CYS A 16 4.05 -3.50 6.33
C CYS A 16 3.65 -3.16 7.77
N GLU A 17 4.54 -2.48 8.47
CA GLU A 17 4.28 -2.01 9.84
C GLU A 17 3.47 -0.71 9.81
N GLU A 18 3.55 0.03 8.71
CA GLU A 18 2.84 1.27 8.46
C GLU A 18 1.36 1.02 8.15
N LYS A 19 0.51 1.94 8.61
CA LYS A 19 -0.94 1.87 8.41
C LYS A 19 -1.34 2.39 7.02
N LEU A 20 -0.88 1.70 5.97
CA LEU A 20 -1.24 1.97 4.57
C LEU A 20 -2.50 1.21 4.15
N PRO A 21 -3.37 1.77 3.29
CA PRO A 21 -4.48 1.02 2.71
C PRO A 21 -3.97 -0.31 2.12
N PRO A 22 -4.70 -1.41 2.24
CA PRO A 22 -4.26 -2.69 1.68
C PRO A 22 -4.07 -2.57 0.16
N PHE A 23 -2.87 -2.90 -0.32
CA PHE A 23 -2.55 -2.98 -1.73
C PHE A 23 -1.68 -4.20 -2.01
N MET A 24 -1.58 -4.57 -3.29
CA MET A 24 -0.71 -5.63 -3.77
C MET A 24 0.19 -5.05 -4.83
N GLU A 25 1.47 -5.43 -4.79
CA GLU A 25 2.44 -5.01 -5.78
C GLU A 25 3.35 -6.17 -6.15
N LYS A 26 3.65 -6.29 -7.44
CA LYS A 26 4.61 -7.27 -7.97
C LYS A 26 5.85 -6.54 -8.45
N PHE A 27 6.99 -7.17 -8.21
CA PHE A 27 8.29 -6.73 -8.70
C PHE A 27 8.79 -7.83 -9.64
N ASP A 28 9.02 -7.48 -10.91
CA ASP A 28 9.45 -8.45 -11.94
C ASP A 28 8.52 -9.68 -12.01
N ASP A 29 7.20 -9.43 -12.00
CA ASP A 29 6.11 -10.42 -11.97
C ASP A 29 6.05 -11.34 -10.74
N GLN A 30 6.91 -11.12 -9.75
CA GLN A 30 6.98 -11.90 -8.51
C GLN A 30 6.58 -11.07 -7.29
N PHE A 31 6.10 -11.76 -6.25
CA PHE A 31 5.88 -11.15 -4.94
C PHE A 31 7.16 -11.20 -4.13
N ASP A 32 7.66 -10.02 -3.75
CA ASP A 32 8.87 -9.88 -2.95
C ASP A 32 8.53 -9.13 -1.66
N LYS A 33 8.69 -9.81 -0.53
CA LYS A 33 8.35 -9.27 0.80
C LYS A 33 9.24 -8.10 1.19
N GLU A 34 10.53 -8.16 0.89
CA GLU A 34 11.49 -7.13 1.28
C GLU A 34 11.26 -5.87 0.44
N LYS A 35 11.09 -6.05 -0.88
CA LYS A 35 10.72 -4.93 -1.76
C LYS A 35 9.37 -4.32 -1.37
N LEU A 36 8.38 -5.13 -0.97
CA LEU A 36 7.10 -4.61 -0.51
C LEU A 36 7.23 -3.80 0.79
N LYS A 37 8.07 -4.23 1.75
CA LYS A 37 8.38 -3.44 2.96
C LYS A 37 9.03 -2.10 2.62
N LEU A 38 10.07 -2.11 1.78
CA LEU A 38 10.74 -0.88 1.34
C LEU A 38 9.79 0.08 0.62
N LEU A 39 8.86 -0.47 -0.16
CA LEU A 39 7.83 0.30 -0.83
C LEU A 39 6.86 0.95 0.17
N CYS A 40 6.41 0.21 1.19
CA CYS A 40 5.54 0.72 2.24
C CYS A 40 6.20 1.85 3.03
N ASP A 41 7.42 1.64 3.53
CA ASP A 41 8.19 2.67 4.25
C ASP A 41 8.34 3.94 3.40
N CYS A 42 8.71 3.78 2.12
CA CYS A 42 8.81 4.92 1.22
C CYS A 42 7.49 5.68 1.06
N ILE A 43 6.36 4.99 0.83
CA ILE A 43 5.05 5.65 0.66
C ILE A 43 4.68 6.41 1.94
N TRP A 44 4.80 5.76 3.09
CA TRP A 44 4.47 6.34 4.39
C TRP A 44 5.33 7.56 4.74
N ASN A 45 6.61 7.53 4.39
CA ASN A 45 7.53 8.65 4.58
C ASN A 45 7.31 9.82 3.60
N ASN A 46 6.57 9.63 2.51
CA ASN A 46 6.13 10.75 1.68
C ASN A 46 4.84 11.40 2.20
N PHE A 47 4.13 10.78 3.15
CA PHE A 47 2.99 11.40 3.80
C PHE A 47 3.48 12.27 4.98
N PRO A 48 3.08 13.55 5.06
CA PRO A 48 3.43 14.40 6.19
C PRO A 48 2.98 13.76 7.52
N GLU A 49 3.79 13.87 8.58
CA GLU A 49 3.54 13.17 9.86
C GLU A 49 2.18 13.52 10.49
N ASP A 50 1.79 14.80 10.41
CA ASP A 50 0.47 15.29 10.83
C ASP A 50 -0.45 15.60 9.63
N GLY A 51 -0.13 15.00 8.48
CA GLY A 51 -0.82 15.21 7.22
C GLY A 51 -2.19 14.55 7.18
N TRP A 52 -3.09 15.14 6.39
CA TRP A 52 -4.40 14.56 6.10
C TRP A 52 -4.28 13.15 5.50
N GLU A 53 -3.21 12.90 4.73
CA GLU A 53 -2.89 11.64 4.09
C GLU A 53 -2.70 10.50 5.10
N ARG A 54 -1.95 10.74 6.18
CA ARG A 54 -1.74 9.71 7.21
C ARG A 54 -3.05 9.36 7.90
N ILE A 55 -3.82 10.37 8.31
CA ILE A 55 -5.13 10.16 8.95
C ILE A 55 -6.05 9.32 8.05
N VAL A 56 -6.12 9.65 6.77
CA VAL A 56 -6.94 8.92 5.81
C VAL A 56 -6.41 7.51 5.53
N SER A 57 -5.09 7.37 5.42
CA SER A 57 -4.41 6.09 5.25
C SER A 57 -4.76 5.13 6.41
N GLU A 58 -4.72 5.61 7.66
CA GLU A 58 -5.09 4.81 8.83
C GLU A 58 -6.54 4.35 8.80
N LYS A 59 -7.47 5.24 8.43
CA LYS A 59 -8.89 4.91 8.28
C LYS A 59 -9.10 3.80 7.25
N LEU A 60 -8.50 3.94 6.08
CA LEU A 60 -8.59 2.93 5.02
C LEU A 60 -7.90 1.62 5.41
N TYR A 61 -6.79 1.67 6.15
CA TYR A 61 -6.15 0.48 6.73
C TYR A 61 -7.11 -0.29 7.65
N ASN A 62 -7.91 0.42 8.44
CA ASN A 62 -8.94 -0.14 9.31
C ASN A 62 -10.22 -0.58 8.58
N GLY A 63 -10.34 -0.28 7.28
CA GLY A 63 -11.53 -0.59 6.47
C GLY A 63 -12.66 0.44 6.62
N GLU A 64 -12.36 1.63 7.13
CA GLU A 64 -13.32 2.73 7.21
C GLU A 64 -13.53 3.40 5.84
N ASP A 65 -14.74 3.92 5.60
CA ASP A 65 -15.05 4.74 4.44
C ASP A 65 -14.76 6.22 4.71
N ILE A 66 -14.10 6.88 3.75
CA ILE A 66 -13.76 8.31 3.78
C ILE A 66 -14.64 9.13 2.82
N GLY A 67 -15.62 8.49 2.20
CA GLY A 67 -16.62 9.09 1.32
C GLY A 67 -16.00 9.75 0.09
N TRP A 68 -16.52 10.92 -0.27
CA TRP A 68 -16.16 11.62 -1.51
C TRP A 68 -14.67 11.97 -1.65
N LYS A 69 -13.92 12.03 -0.53
CA LYS A 69 -12.49 12.35 -0.51
C LYS A 69 -11.59 11.19 -0.99
N ILE A 70 -12.14 9.99 -1.20
CA ILE A 70 -11.39 8.82 -1.67
C ILE A 70 -10.64 9.08 -2.96
N LYS A 71 -11.25 9.81 -3.90
CA LYS A 71 -10.63 10.12 -5.20
C LYS A 71 -9.33 10.92 -5.02
N SER A 72 -9.35 11.95 -4.18
CA SER A 72 -8.16 12.78 -3.90
C SER A 72 -7.05 11.97 -3.25
N PHE A 73 -7.40 11.13 -2.27
CA PHE A 73 -6.42 10.26 -1.61
C PHE A 73 -5.84 9.23 -2.58
N SER A 74 -6.67 8.58 -3.40
CA SER A 74 -6.21 7.62 -4.41
C SER A 74 -5.19 8.24 -5.37
N THR A 75 -5.42 9.47 -5.85
CA THR A 75 -4.45 10.17 -6.71
C THR A 75 -3.11 10.40 -6.02
N ILE A 76 -3.13 10.84 -4.75
CA ILE A 76 -1.91 11.05 -3.96
C ILE A 76 -1.19 9.73 -3.70
N PHE A 77 -1.93 8.69 -3.33
CA PHE A 77 -1.40 7.36 -3.07
C PHE A 77 -0.74 6.76 -4.32
N GLU A 78 -1.41 6.80 -5.48
CA GLU A 78 -0.88 6.30 -6.75
C GLU A 78 0.38 7.05 -7.20
N SER A 79 0.42 8.37 -6.99
CA SER A 79 1.60 9.18 -7.29
C SER A 79 2.81 8.75 -6.45
N ASN A 80 2.61 8.57 -5.14
CA ASN A 80 3.66 8.10 -4.23
C ASN A 80 4.06 6.65 -4.52
N LEU A 81 3.11 5.77 -4.81
CA LEU A 81 3.37 4.39 -5.23
C LEU A 81 4.28 4.34 -6.45
N LYS A 82 3.96 5.07 -7.53
CA LYS A 82 4.80 5.15 -8.74
C LYS A 82 6.19 5.71 -8.43
N LYS A 83 6.27 6.79 -7.66
CA LYS A 83 7.53 7.43 -7.26
C LYS A 83 8.42 6.48 -6.46
N CYS A 84 7.85 5.75 -5.50
CA CYS A 84 8.58 4.82 -4.65
C CYS A 84 8.97 3.54 -5.38
N LYS A 85 8.14 3.01 -6.28
CA LYS A 85 8.50 1.85 -7.13
C LYS A 85 9.77 2.08 -7.94
N LEU A 86 10.03 3.31 -8.39
CA LEU A 86 11.28 3.65 -9.10
C LEU A 86 12.52 3.58 -8.20
N LYS A 87 12.36 3.65 -6.88
CA LYS A 87 13.45 3.60 -5.89
C LYS A 87 13.75 2.19 -5.38
N VAL A 88 12.77 1.29 -5.46
CA VAL A 88 12.85 -0.11 -4.98
C VAL A 88 13.33 -1.06 -6.09
N LYS A 89 13.82 -0.52 -7.22
CA LYS A 89 14.38 -1.29 -8.34
C LYS A 89 15.63 -2.07 -7.94
#